data_AF-E9IDQ7-F1
#
_entry.id   AF-E9IDQ7-F1
#
_cell.length_a   1.000
_cell.length_b   1.000
_cell.length_c   1.000
_cell.angle_alpha   90.00
_cell.angle_beta   90.00
_cell.angle_gamma   90.00
#
_symmetry.space_group_name_H-M   'P 1'
#
loop_
_entity.id
_entity.type
_entity.pdbx_description
1 polymer ?
#
loop_
_entity_poly.entity_id
_entity_poly.type
_entity_poly.pdbx_seq_one_letter_code
_entity_poly.pdbx_strand_id
1 'polypeptide(L)'
;YNLAYSLNRKNIVKTSNYSCGESREDINHVIFYCPLYVSKSKMLINYLREEFADYLPNIFVILQKPLSKLCRLLFSFLKTC
;
A
#
# COMPACT_ATOMS: atom_id res chain seq x y z
N TYR A 1 -7.34 -10.26 -3.02
CA TYR A 1 -6.64 -11.55 -2.82
C TYR A 1 -5.68 -11.34 -1.65
N ASN A 2 -5.85 -12.04 -0.53
CA ASN A 2 -5.07 -11.82 0.71
C ASN A 2 -4.15 -13.04 0.95
N LEU A 3 -2.84 -12.79 1.01
CA LEU A 3 -1.80 -13.82 1.15
C LEU A 3 -1.84 -14.47 2.53
N ALA A 4 -1.85 -13.69 3.62
CA ALA A 4 -1.85 -14.22 4.99
C ALA A 4 -3.08 -15.06 5.30
N TYR A 5 -4.27 -14.66 4.84
CA TYR A 5 -5.49 -15.45 4.95
C TYR A 5 -5.37 -16.78 4.20
N SER A 6 -4.79 -16.76 3.00
CA SER A 6 -4.58 -17.97 2.20
C SER A 6 -3.58 -18.93 2.86
N LEU A 7 -2.53 -18.40 3.50
CA LEU A 7 -1.52 -19.16 4.22
C LEU A 7 -2.02 -19.68 5.58
N ASN A 8 -2.83 -18.90 6.30
CA ASN A 8 -3.49 -19.33 7.53
C ASN A 8 -4.47 -20.47 7.26
N ARG A 9 -5.24 -20.41 6.16
CA ARG A 9 -6.09 -21.53 5.72
C ARG A 9 -5.31 -22.83 5.47
N LYS A 10 -4.01 -22.73 5.22
CA LYS A 10 -3.10 -23.87 5.02
C LYS A 10 -2.27 -24.21 6.27
N ASN A 11 -2.58 -23.61 7.43
CA ASN A 11 -1.86 -23.79 8.70
C ASN A 11 -0.36 -23.45 8.62
N ILE A 12 0.05 -22.64 7.65
CA ILE A 12 1.45 -22.23 7.49
C ILE A 12 1.82 -21.13 8.49
N VAL A 13 0.84 -20.30 8.91
CA VAL A 13 1.06 -19.18 9.83
C VAL A 13 0.03 -19.24 10.98
N LYS A 14 0.52 -19.16 12.23
CA LYS A 14 -0.27 -19.34 13.47
C LYS A 14 -1.30 -18.23 13.73
N THR A 15 -1.00 -17.00 13.32
CA THR A 15 -1.87 -15.84 13.53
C THR A 15 -1.99 -15.07 12.24
N SER A 16 -3.21 -14.71 11.86
CA SER A 16 -3.48 -13.63 10.90
C SER A 16 -3.28 -12.25 11.56
N ASN A 17 -2.32 -12.14 12.49
CA ASN A 17 -2.07 -10.89 13.19
C ASN A 17 -1.16 -10.05 12.31
N TYR A 18 -1.84 -9.20 11.55
CA TYR A 18 -1.28 -8.16 10.73
C TYR A 18 -0.57 -7.14 11.61
N SER A 19 0.61 -6.66 11.21
CA SER A 19 1.42 -5.72 11.99
C SER A 19 0.65 -4.45 12.38
N CYS A 20 -0.30 -4.04 11.54
CA CYS A 20 -1.17 -2.88 11.73
C CYS A 20 -2.59 -3.22 12.22
N GLY A 21 -2.92 -4.49 12.44
CA GLY A 21 -4.25 -4.94 12.88
C GLY A 21 -5.34 -4.98 11.80
N GLU A 22 -5.03 -4.63 10.56
CA GLU A 22 -6.00 -4.57 9.45
C GLU A 22 -5.95 -5.78 8.54
N SER A 23 -7.12 -6.23 8.09
CA SER A 23 -7.25 -7.42 7.22
C SER A 23 -6.92 -7.17 5.75
N ARG A 24 -6.80 -5.90 5.35
CA ARG A 24 -6.42 -5.52 3.99
C ARG A 24 -4.94 -5.15 3.98
N GLU A 25 -4.13 -5.90 3.24
CA GLU A 25 -2.68 -5.67 3.14
C GLU A 25 -2.24 -5.31 1.71
N ASP A 26 -3.14 -4.74 0.91
CA ASP A 26 -2.77 -4.29 -0.42
C ASP A 26 -2.02 -2.95 -0.37
N ILE A 27 -1.42 -2.57 -1.51
CA ILE A 27 -0.67 -1.31 -1.62
C ILE A 27 -1.56 -0.10 -1.30
N ASN A 28 -2.86 -0.15 -1.60
CA ASN A 28 -3.78 0.94 -1.23
C ASN A 28 -3.86 1.07 0.29
N HIS A 29 -3.96 -0.04 1.03
CA HIS A 29 -3.86 -0.03 2.48
C HIS A 29 -2.55 0.60 2.96
N VAL A 30 -1.42 0.08 2.49
CA VAL A 30 -0.09 0.54 2.92
C VAL A 30 0.11 2.05 2.71
N ILE A 31 -0.34 2.59 1.57
CA ILE A 31 -0.17 4.00 1.23
C ILE A 31 -1.20 4.88 1.93
N PHE A 32 -2.49 4.57 1.85
CA PHE A 32 -3.57 5.51 2.21
C PHE A 32 -4.17 5.29 3.59
N TYR A 33 -4.07 4.08 4.15
CA TYR A 33 -4.88 3.69 5.31
C TYR A 33 -4.06 3.11 6.47
N CYS A 34 -2.84 2.64 6.23
CA CYS A 34 -2.07 1.95 7.25
C CYS A 34 -1.61 2.91 8.35
N PRO A 35 -2.04 2.72 9.61
CA PRO A 35 -1.67 3.61 10.71
C PRO A 35 -0.16 3.61 10.98
N LEU A 36 0.54 2.51 10.67
CA LEU A 36 2.00 2.41 10.84
C LEU A 36 2.79 3.28 9.86
N TYR A 37 2.24 3.52 8.67
CA TYR A 37 2.96 4.19 7.57
C TYR A 37 2.39 5.56 7.22
N VAL A 38 1.32 6.01 7.88
CA VAL A 38 0.62 7.28 7.58
C VAL A 38 1.54 8.51 7.59
N SER A 39 2.53 8.55 8.49
CA SER A 39 3.48 9.65 8.58
C SER A 39 4.46 9.65 7.40
N LYS A 40 4.94 8.46 7.01
CA LYS A 40 5.86 8.24 5.89
C LYS A 40 5.18 8.43 4.54
N SER A 41 3.91 8.04 4.43
CA SER A 41 3.16 8.10 3.16
C SER A 41 2.68 9.51 2.82
N LYS A 42 2.70 10.46 3.77
CA LYS A 42 2.19 11.83 3.57
C LYS A 42 2.77 12.54 2.34
N MET A 43 4.09 12.46 2.13
CA MET A 43 4.72 13.08 0.95
C MET A 43 4.28 12.41 -0.36
N LEU A 44 4.18 11.08 -0.36
CA LEU A 44 3.71 10.31 -1.51
C LEU A 44 2.24 10.61 -1.81
N ILE A 45 1.37 10.68 -0.78
CA ILE A 45 -0.04 11.03 -0.93
C ILE A 45 -0.21 12.44 -1.49
N ASN A 46 0.58 13.41 -1.03
CA ASN A 46 0.51 14.78 -1.56
C ASN A 46 0.85 14.81 -3.05
N TYR A 47 1.96 14.17 -3.45
CA TYR A 47 2.31 14.04 -4.87
C TYR A 47 1.19 13.35 -5.68
N LEU A 48 0.61 12.28 -5.15
CA LEU A 48 -0.48 11.58 -5.81
C LEU A 48 -1.76 12.43 -5.93
N ARG A 49 -2.04 13.29 -4.95
CA ARG A 49 -3.18 14.21 -4.99
C ARG A 49 -2.99 15.31 -6.02
N GLU A 50 -1.76 15.79 -6.20
CA GLU A 50 -1.46 16.83 -7.18
C GLU A 50 -1.55 16.30 -8.62
N GLU A 51 -1.05 15.09 -8.87
CA GLU A 51 -0.90 14.57 -10.23
C GLU A 51 -2.02 13.60 -10.66
N PHE A 52 -2.71 12.96 -9.71
CA PHE A 52 -3.64 11.86 -9.97
C PHE A 52 -4.90 11.90 -9.09
N ALA A 53 -5.37 13.10 -8.73
CA ALA A 53 -6.51 13.30 -7.81
C ALA A 53 -7.71 12.38 -8.12
N ASP A 54 -8.06 12.25 -9.39
CA ASP A 54 -9.24 11.50 -9.86
C ASP A 54 -9.17 9.99 -9.64
N TYR A 55 -7.96 9.45 -9.47
CA TYR A 55 -7.73 8.01 -9.32
C TYR A 55 -7.52 7.59 -7.87
N LEU A 56 -7.44 8.56 -6.94
CA LEU A 56 -7.29 8.27 -5.53
C LEU A 56 -8.60 7.77 -4.90
N PRO A 57 -8.54 6.85 -3.92
CA PRO A 57 -7.35 6.25 -3.31
C PRO A 57 -6.93 4.92 -3.97
N ASN A 58 -7.21 4.72 -5.26
CA ASN A 58 -6.93 3.47 -5.96
C ASN A 58 -5.70 3.59 -6.87
N ILE A 59 -4.52 3.28 -6.31
CA ILE A 59 -3.26 3.38 -7.04
C ILE A 59 -3.13 2.35 -8.17
N PHE A 60 -3.90 1.27 -8.16
CA PHE A 60 -3.81 0.23 -9.19
C PHE A 60 -4.15 0.77 -10.58
N VAL A 61 -5.02 1.78 -10.68
CA VAL A 61 -5.34 2.44 -11.96
C VAL A 61 -4.11 3.18 -12.48
N ILE A 62 -3.39 3.88 -11.61
CA ILE A 62 -2.17 4.63 -11.94
C ILE A 62 -1.03 3.67 -12.33
N LEU A 63 -0.96 2.50 -11.68
CA LEU A 63 0.05 1.47 -11.95
C LEU A 63 -0.12 0.74 -13.29
N GLN A 64 -1.26 0.89 -13.99
CA GLN A 64 -1.41 0.33 -15.33
C GLN A 64 -0.49 1.01 -16.35
N LYS A 65 -0.21 2.30 -16.16
CA LYS A 65 0.72 3.08 -16.99
C LYS A 65 1.49 4.08 -16.12
N PRO A 66 2.47 3.60 -15.32
CA PRO A 66 3.08 4.43 -14.30
C PRO A 66 4.11 5.39 -14.90
N LEU A 67 4.20 6.58 -14.32
CA LEU A 67 5.29 7.52 -14.58
C LEU A 67 6.57 7.05 -13.87
N SER A 68 7.74 7.18 -14.53
CA SER A 68 9.03 6.79 -13.95
C SER A 68 9.31 7.46 -12.60
N LYS A 69 8.86 8.70 -12.42
CA LYS A 69 8.94 9.45 -11.16
C LYS A 69 8.12 8.77 -10.06
N LEU A 70 6.87 8.37 -10.37
CA LEU A 70 6.01 7.66 -9.44
C LEU A 70 6.63 6.32 -9.02
N CYS A 71 7.18 5.54 -9.95
CA CYS A 71 7.85 4.27 -9.63
C CYS A 71 8.99 4.47 -8.63
N ARG A 72 9.81 5.51 -8.82
CA ARG A 72 10.92 5.83 -7.90
C ARG A 72 10.42 6.23 -6.51
N LEU A 73 9.38 7.07 -6.44
CA LEU A 73 8.78 7.50 -5.19
C LEU A 73 8.15 6.33 -4.44
N LEU A 74 7.39 5.47 -5.13
CA LEU A 74 6.81 4.26 -4.57
C LEU A 74 7.88 3.31 -4.04
N PHE A 75 8.93 3.05 -4.83
CA PHE A 75 10.02 2.19 -4.40
C PHE A 75 10.76 2.74 -3.18
N SER A 76 11.03 4.06 -3.16
CA SER A 76 11.65 4.71 -2.02
C SER A 76 10.78 4.64 -0.77
N PHE A 77 9.47 4.82 -0.90
CA PHE A 77 8.52 4.69 0.20
C PHE A 77 8.48 3.25 0.72
N LEU A 78 8.31 2.26 -0.15
CA LEU A 78 8.23 0.84 0.22
C LEU A 78 9.51 0.32 0.88
N LYS A 79 10.68 0.87 0.55
CA LYS A 79 11.94 0.56 1.26
C LYS A 79 11.97 1.03 2.72
N THR A 80 11.13 1.98 3.07
CA THR A 80 11.07 2.55 4.42
C THR A 80 9.97 1.93 5.27
N CYS A 81 9.11 1.10 4.68
CA CYS A 81 8.12 0.28 5.37
C CYS A 81 8.81 -0.93 6.00
#